data_AF-A0AA88I6K7-F1
#
_entry.id   AF-A0AA88I6K7-F1
#
_cell.length_a   1.000
_cell.length_b   1.000
_cell.length_c   1.000
_cell.angle_alpha   90.00
_cell.angle_beta   90.00
_cell.angle_gamma   90.00
#
_symmetry.space_group_name_H-M   'P 1'
#
loop_
_entity.id
_entity.type
_entity.pdbx_description
1 polymer ?
#
loop_
_entity_poly.entity_id
_entity_poly.type
_entity_poly.pdbx_seq_one_letter_code
_entity_poly.pdbx_strand_id
1 'polypeptide(L)'
;MKVPAKNDKISLELGSESNAEETFSAFIKKVELTMYKAEQVKKNIPRIIGHDVKECEDADSVVETIKICGAQNIPLRGHRDDGKLDNQGPNVVAAEKDGNFRHLLRYRVQGGDSLLQRLVETAPGNAKYTSKQIQNELIGTIGELIKSETIRKVNTARVWCLIADESTDRQTRELMVVACRYVYKSEKGYVIREDPVAIFDAFQTLSGLSEDEGTNTTQNFEERLDGKSLGRLLLSEFTKSGLDMTKCVGQGYDKAASMSSFVNGAAGEIKQSYQLVDYFHCVSHATNLSCSKIVSVPILRNTQDVVRETISHFSSSAKRTRILKKHLMSDNCRAETLIGLCTTTSVEA
;
A
#
# COMPACT_ATOMS: atom_id res chain seq x y z
N MET A 1 17.83 48.11 26.50
CA MET A 1 18.16 46.77 27.04
C MET A 1 17.94 45.78 25.89
N LYS A 2 19.04 45.31 25.27
CA LYS A 2 19.01 44.42 24.09
C LYS A 2 18.76 42.97 24.56
N VAL A 3 17.73 42.33 24.01
CA VAL A 3 17.54 40.87 24.12
C VAL A 3 18.24 40.24 22.91
N PRO A 4 19.12 39.24 23.08
CA PRO A 4 19.90 38.69 21.98
C PRO A 4 19.05 37.73 21.13
N ALA A 5 19.10 37.92 19.81
CA ALA A 5 18.58 36.96 18.84
C ALA A 5 19.53 35.74 18.77
N LYS A 6 19.06 34.57 19.22
CA LYS A 6 19.67 33.30 18.85
C LYS A 6 19.16 32.92 17.46
N ASN A 7 20.04 33.11 16.47
CA ASN A 7 19.91 32.51 15.15
C ASN A 7 20.26 31.02 15.26
N ASP A 8 19.31 30.18 15.64
CA ASP A 8 19.39 28.75 15.34
C ASP A 8 18.84 28.56 13.92
N LYS A 9 19.73 28.62 12.93
CA LYS A 9 19.42 28.17 11.56
C LYS A 9 19.13 26.67 11.62
N ILE A 10 17.84 26.31 11.66
CA ILE A 10 17.40 24.98 11.25
C ILE A 10 17.53 24.96 9.73
N SER A 11 18.62 24.40 9.23
CA SER A 11 18.77 24.05 7.82
C SER A 11 17.78 22.92 7.51
N LEU A 12 16.59 23.28 7.03
CA LEU A 12 15.73 22.39 6.27
C LEU A 12 16.39 22.16 4.92
N GLU A 13 17.16 21.08 4.80
CA GLU A 13 17.52 20.54 3.49
C GLU A 13 16.22 20.05 2.83
N LEU A 14 15.73 20.84 1.88
CA LEU A 14 14.68 20.44 0.95
C LEU A 14 15.24 19.32 0.07
N GLY A 15 14.94 18.07 0.44
CA GLY A 15 15.27 16.89 -0.36
C GLY A 15 14.64 16.97 -1.75
N SER A 16 15.44 16.61 -2.76
CA SER A 16 15.09 16.62 -4.18
C SER A 16 13.87 15.74 -4.51
N GLU A 17 13.16 16.12 -5.59
CA GLU A 17 11.93 15.51 -6.13
C GLU A 17 12.08 14.05 -6.65
N SER A 18 13.20 13.35 -6.40
CA SER A 18 13.37 11.92 -6.69
C SER A 18 12.54 10.99 -5.79
N ASN A 19 11.72 11.57 -4.92
CA ASN A 19 11.21 10.95 -3.71
C ASN A 19 9.84 10.25 -3.88
N ALA A 20 9.18 10.30 -5.03
CA ALA A 20 7.81 9.74 -5.19
C ALA A 20 7.79 8.22 -5.41
N GLU A 21 8.58 7.69 -6.34
CA GLU A 21 8.81 6.24 -6.45
C GLU A 21 9.61 5.70 -5.26
N GLU A 22 10.53 6.52 -4.71
CA GLU A 22 11.21 6.20 -3.46
C GLU A 22 10.26 6.20 -2.25
N THR A 23 9.20 7.01 -2.21
CA THR A 23 8.20 6.98 -1.12
C THR A 23 7.23 5.83 -1.26
N PHE A 24 6.78 5.46 -2.46
CA PHE A 24 5.97 4.24 -2.64
C PHE A 24 6.82 2.97 -2.40
N SER A 25 8.05 2.92 -2.91
CA SER A 25 8.98 1.81 -2.63
C SER A 25 9.43 1.77 -1.17
N ALA A 26 9.61 2.93 -0.50
CA ALA A 26 9.86 3.01 0.95
C ALA A 26 8.60 2.71 1.77
N PHE A 27 7.40 2.97 1.24
CA PHE A 27 6.11 2.57 1.81
C PHE A 27 5.96 1.05 1.74
N ILE A 28 6.27 0.42 0.60
CA ILE A 28 6.35 -1.03 0.45
C ILE A 28 7.42 -1.60 1.39
N LYS A 29 8.64 -1.04 1.43
CA LYS A 29 9.70 -1.43 2.39
C LYS A 29 9.30 -1.23 3.86
N LYS A 30 8.47 -0.23 4.18
CA LYS A 30 7.94 0.00 5.55
C LYS A 30 6.84 -1.00 5.90
N VAL A 31 6.02 -1.41 4.94
CA VAL A 31 5.11 -2.56 5.07
C VAL A 31 5.93 -3.84 5.31
N GLU A 32 7.01 -4.07 4.55
CA GLU A 32 7.96 -5.18 4.76
C GLU A 32 8.58 -5.18 6.17
N LEU A 33 9.01 -4.01 6.67
CA LEU A 33 9.56 -3.84 8.03
C LEU A 33 8.49 -3.99 9.13
N THR A 34 7.23 -3.68 8.82
CA THR A 34 6.10 -3.88 9.75
C THR A 34 5.71 -5.35 9.80
N MET A 35 5.79 -6.08 8.68
CA MET A 35 5.70 -7.54 8.61
C MET A 35 6.86 -8.24 9.34
N TYR A 36 8.03 -7.60 9.44
CA TYR A 36 9.21 -8.15 10.11
C TYR A 36 9.08 -8.22 11.65
N LYS A 37 8.22 -7.42 12.29
CA LYS A 37 7.92 -7.51 13.74
C LYS A 37 6.87 -8.59 14.05
N ALA A 38 7.11 -9.79 13.53
CA ALA A 38 6.20 -10.94 13.54
C ALA A 38 6.12 -11.75 14.85
N GLU A 39 6.66 -11.25 15.97
CA GLU A 39 6.53 -11.95 17.26
C GLU A 39 5.07 -11.99 17.76
N GLN A 40 4.25 -11.01 17.36
CA GLN A 40 2.83 -10.99 17.70
C GLN A 40 1.98 -11.93 16.82
N VAL A 41 2.45 -12.26 15.61
CA VAL A 41 1.78 -13.24 14.74
C VAL A 41 1.88 -14.63 15.37
N LYS A 42 3.09 -15.02 15.85
CA LYS A 42 3.31 -16.30 16.55
C LYS A 42 2.41 -16.50 17.76
N LYS A 43 2.17 -15.45 18.55
CA LYS A 43 1.27 -15.50 19.73
C LYS A 43 -0.20 -15.69 19.39
N ASN A 44 -0.62 -15.36 18.16
CA ASN A 44 -2.02 -15.47 17.75
C ASN A 44 -2.31 -16.71 16.90
N ILE A 45 -1.30 -17.46 16.43
CA ILE A 45 -1.47 -18.70 15.63
C ILE A 45 -2.46 -19.70 16.27
N PRO A 46 -2.48 -19.93 17.60
CA PRO A 46 -3.48 -20.82 18.21
C PRO A 46 -4.93 -20.36 18.01
N ARG A 47 -5.13 -19.05 17.87
CA ARG A 47 -6.43 -18.41 17.60
C ARG A 47 -6.84 -18.51 16.11
N ILE A 48 -5.88 -18.70 15.22
CA ILE A 48 -6.05 -18.83 13.75
C ILE A 48 -6.54 -20.22 13.37
N ILE A 49 -6.09 -21.24 14.08
CA ILE A 49 -6.19 -22.63 13.62
C ILE A 49 -7.39 -23.38 14.25
N GLY A 50 -7.93 -22.92 15.38
CA GLY A 50 -9.06 -23.60 16.04
C GLY A 50 -8.74 -25.01 16.55
N HIS A 51 -7.46 -25.41 16.56
CA HIS A 51 -6.96 -26.71 16.99
C HIS A 51 -5.83 -26.57 18.02
N ASP A 52 -5.57 -27.67 18.74
CA ASP A 52 -4.60 -27.79 19.83
C ASP A 52 -3.20 -27.30 19.46
N VAL A 53 -2.51 -26.70 20.44
CA VAL A 53 -1.17 -26.08 20.35
C VAL A 53 -0.09 -27.00 19.75
N LYS A 54 -0.27 -28.33 19.76
CA LYS A 54 0.66 -29.29 19.15
C LYS A 54 0.61 -29.34 17.62
N GLU A 55 -0.52 -29.01 16.98
CA GLU A 55 -0.63 -28.91 15.51
C GLU A 55 -0.09 -27.56 14.99
N CYS A 56 0.16 -26.61 15.91
CA CYS A 56 0.57 -25.24 15.63
C CYS A 56 2.05 -25.09 15.24
N GLU A 57 2.95 -25.93 15.76
CA GLU A 57 4.39 -25.87 15.44
C GLU A 57 4.69 -26.32 14.01
N ASP A 58 3.90 -27.25 13.46
CA ASP A 58 4.11 -27.81 12.13
C ASP A 58 3.67 -26.85 11.01
N ALA A 59 2.74 -25.93 11.31
CA ALA A 59 2.23 -24.93 10.38
C ALA A 59 3.10 -23.65 10.30
N ASP A 60 4.08 -23.47 11.20
CA ASP A 60 4.95 -22.28 11.24
C ASP A 60 5.65 -22.06 9.89
N SER A 61 6.16 -23.13 9.27
CA SER A 61 6.83 -23.07 7.97
C SER A 61 5.91 -22.65 6.83
N VAL A 62 4.61 -22.96 6.92
CA VAL A 62 3.60 -22.52 5.94
C VAL A 62 3.34 -21.02 6.11
N VAL A 63 3.11 -20.58 7.34
CA VAL A 63 2.87 -19.17 7.66
C VAL A 63 4.08 -18.31 7.32
N GLU A 64 5.30 -18.77 7.63
CA GLU A 64 6.55 -18.08 7.27
C GLU A 64 6.72 -17.94 5.77
N THR A 65 6.41 -18.99 5.01
CA THR A 65 6.45 -18.94 3.53
C THR A 65 5.47 -17.89 3.00
N ILE A 66 4.24 -17.83 3.51
CA ILE A 66 3.26 -16.79 3.12
C ILE A 66 3.78 -15.39 3.46
N LYS A 67 4.36 -15.21 4.65
CA LYS A 67 4.95 -13.94 5.07
C LYS A 67 6.10 -13.51 4.17
N ILE A 68 6.99 -14.42 3.79
CA ILE A 68 8.09 -14.14 2.86
C ILE A 68 7.53 -13.74 1.50
N CYS A 69 6.55 -14.47 0.99
CA CYS A 69 5.91 -14.13 -0.28
C CYS A 69 5.30 -12.73 -0.23
N GLY A 70 4.54 -12.40 0.82
CA GLY A 70 3.97 -11.06 1.00
C GLY A 70 5.03 -9.98 1.15
N ALA A 71 6.06 -10.21 1.97
CA ALA A 71 7.14 -9.26 2.22
C ALA A 71 8.13 -9.10 1.06
N GLN A 72 8.01 -9.87 -0.02
CA GLN A 72 8.87 -9.76 -1.21
C GLN A 72 8.04 -9.54 -2.47
N ASN A 73 6.73 -9.32 -2.35
CA ASN A 73 5.79 -9.20 -3.46
C ASN A 73 5.85 -10.41 -4.43
N ILE A 74 6.05 -11.61 -3.90
CA ILE A 74 6.09 -12.85 -4.67
C ILE A 74 4.67 -13.41 -4.76
N PRO A 75 4.10 -13.61 -5.98
CA PRO A 75 2.78 -14.19 -6.12
C PRO A 75 2.78 -15.64 -5.67
N LEU A 76 1.88 -16.03 -4.77
CA LEU A 76 1.88 -17.39 -4.19
C LEU A 76 1.63 -18.47 -5.24
N ARG A 77 0.61 -18.29 -6.09
CA ARG A 77 -0.01 -19.40 -6.85
C ARG A 77 0.57 -19.65 -8.23
N GLY A 78 1.36 -18.72 -8.78
CA GLY A 78 1.99 -18.86 -10.09
C GLY A 78 1.05 -19.47 -11.15
N HIS A 79 1.52 -20.53 -11.82
CA HIS A 79 0.77 -21.22 -12.88
C HIS A 79 -0.15 -22.35 -12.38
N ARG A 80 0.26 -23.14 -11.36
CA ARG A 80 -0.58 -24.17 -10.70
C ARG A 80 -0.29 -24.24 -9.21
N ASP A 81 -1.32 -24.39 -8.39
CA ASP A 81 -1.19 -24.36 -6.94
C ASP A 81 -2.09 -25.42 -6.28
N ASP A 82 -2.01 -26.63 -6.81
CA ASP A 82 -2.88 -27.75 -6.52
C ASP A 82 -2.11 -29.08 -6.61
N GLY A 83 -2.68 -30.14 -6.04
CA GLY A 83 -2.08 -31.48 -6.02
C GLY A 83 -1.17 -31.77 -4.83
N LYS A 84 -0.60 -32.98 -4.81
CA LYS A 84 0.22 -33.48 -3.68
C LYS A 84 1.58 -32.79 -3.64
N LEU A 85 1.99 -32.36 -2.46
CA LEU A 85 3.36 -31.96 -2.16
C LEU A 85 4.19 -33.22 -1.88
N ASP A 86 4.46 -34.05 -2.89
CA ASP A 86 5.39 -35.18 -2.70
C ASP A 86 6.82 -34.75 -3.09
N ASN A 87 7.82 -35.10 -2.29
CA ASN A 87 9.23 -34.76 -2.56
C ASN A 87 10.04 -35.96 -3.08
N GLN A 88 9.41 -37.13 -3.27
CA GLN A 88 10.09 -38.37 -3.68
C GLN A 88 9.29 -39.23 -4.67
N GLY A 89 8.16 -38.74 -5.18
CA GLY A 89 7.28 -39.43 -6.12
C GLY A 89 7.31 -38.81 -7.52
N PRO A 90 6.50 -39.34 -8.45
CA PRO A 90 6.48 -38.89 -9.85
C PRO A 90 6.05 -37.42 -10.02
N ASN A 91 5.51 -36.77 -8.97
CA ASN A 91 5.12 -35.36 -9.00
C ASN A 91 6.28 -34.39 -8.79
N VAL A 92 7.48 -34.85 -8.40
CA VAL A 92 8.69 -34.02 -8.35
C VAL A 92 9.02 -33.42 -9.72
N VAL A 93 8.72 -34.15 -10.80
CA VAL A 93 8.92 -33.72 -12.20
C VAL A 93 7.92 -32.63 -12.62
N ALA A 94 6.84 -32.41 -11.85
CA ALA A 94 5.89 -31.32 -12.09
C ALA A 94 6.27 -29.99 -11.39
N ALA A 95 7.40 -29.94 -10.67
CA ALA A 95 7.86 -28.75 -9.94
C ALA A 95 8.07 -27.50 -10.81
N GLU A 96 8.29 -27.66 -12.12
CA GLU A 96 8.36 -26.56 -13.10
C GLU A 96 7.02 -25.83 -13.29
N LYS A 97 5.90 -26.42 -12.84
CA LYS A 97 4.55 -25.84 -12.96
C LYS A 97 3.93 -25.43 -11.63
N ASP A 98 4.60 -25.71 -10.51
CA ASP A 98 4.13 -25.31 -9.17
C ASP A 98 4.21 -23.79 -8.99
N GLY A 99 3.28 -23.25 -8.22
CA GLY A 99 3.29 -21.87 -7.74
C GLY A 99 4.44 -21.65 -6.78
N ASN A 100 4.88 -20.38 -6.66
CA ASN A 100 6.02 -20.01 -5.82
C ASN A 100 5.86 -20.49 -4.37
N PHE A 101 4.65 -20.44 -3.81
CA PHE A 101 4.37 -20.94 -2.46
C PHE A 101 4.74 -22.41 -2.30
N ARG A 102 4.27 -23.27 -3.20
CA ARG A 102 4.56 -24.72 -3.16
C ARG A 102 6.04 -24.99 -3.42
N HIS A 103 6.64 -24.27 -4.36
CA HIS A 103 8.06 -24.41 -4.66
C HIS A 103 8.92 -24.07 -3.45
N LEU A 104 8.59 -23.00 -2.72
CA LEU A 104 9.27 -22.62 -1.48
C LEU A 104 9.09 -23.65 -0.37
N LEU A 105 7.91 -24.27 -0.24
CA LEU A 105 7.72 -25.37 0.72
C LEU A 105 8.60 -26.58 0.39
N ARG A 106 8.71 -26.96 -0.89
CA ARG A 106 9.63 -28.03 -1.32
C ARG A 106 11.07 -27.69 -1.02
N TYR A 107 11.48 -26.45 -1.32
CA TYR A 107 12.81 -25.95 -1.03
C TYR A 107 13.12 -26.04 0.48
N ARG A 108 12.18 -25.68 1.36
CA ARG A 108 12.33 -25.82 2.82
C ARG A 108 12.51 -27.28 3.24
N VAL A 109 11.69 -28.20 2.72
CA VAL A 109 11.84 -29.63 3.04
C VAL A 109 13.18 -30.18 2.53
N GLN A 110 13.59 -29.84 1.31
CA GLN A 110 14.90 -30.22 0.78
C GLN A 110 16.05 -29.63 1.61
N GLY A 111 15.85 -28.44 2.17
CA GLY A 111 16.75 -27.77 3.10
C GLY A 111 16.77 -28.35 4.53
N GLY A 112 16.00 -29.42 4.80
CA GLY A 112 16.00 -30.11 6.10
C GLY A 112 14.93 -29.67 7.08
N ASP A 113 13.87 -28.98 6.63
CA ASP A 113 12.71 -28.65 7.47
C ASP A 113 11.89 -29.91 7.82
N SER A 114 12.29 -30.60 8.88
CA SER A 114 11.70 -31.88 9.31
C SER A 114 10.26 -31.75 9.82
N LEU A 115 9.89 -30.58 10.36
CA LEU A 115 8.53 -30.30 10.83
C LEU A 115 7.58 -30.18 9.64
N LEU A 116 7.97 -29.40 8.63
CA LEU A 116 7.21 -29.30 7.38
C LEU A 116 7.16 -30.64 6.65
N GLN A 117 8.25 -31.42 6.65
CA GLN A 117 8.25 -32.75 6.06
C GLN A 117 7.21 -33.66 6.74
N ARG A 118 7.21 -33.71 8.07
CA ARG A 118 6.23 -34.46 8.85
C ARG A 118 4.81 -34.01 8.52
N LEU A 119 4.53 -32.71 8.53
CA LEU A 119 3.21 -32.16 8.17
C LEU A 119 2.75 -32.66 6.80
N VAL A 120 3.62 -32.59 5.80
CA VAL A 120 3.31 -32.97 4.43
C VAL A 120 3.05 -34.47 4.28
N GLU A 121 3.76 -35.31 5.03
CA GLU A 121 3.67 -36.77 4.97
C GLU A 121 2.51 -37.33 5.81
N THR A 122 2.31 -36.80 7.02
CA THR A 122 1.42 -37.41 8.03
C THR A 122 0.08 -36.69 8.20
N ALA A 123 -0.01 -35.39 7.89
CA ALA A 123 -1.24 -34.66 8.15
C ALA A 123 -2.36 -35.03 7.15
N PRO A 124 -3.63 -35.09 7.59
CA PRO A 124 -4.76 -35.22 6.68
C PRO A 124 -4.83 -33.99 5.75
N GLY A 125 -5.42 -34.13 4.57
CA GLY A 125 -5.35 -33.12 3.51
C GLY A 125 -5.82 -31.71 3.92
N ASN A 126 -6.81 -31.62 4.82
CA ASN A 126 -7.33 -30.37 5.39
C ASN A 126 -6.40 -29.73 6.44
N ALA A 127 -5.47 -30.47 7.03
CA ALA A 127 -4.52 -29.99 8.03
C ALA A 127 -3.12 -29.72 7.45
N LYS A 128 -2.95 -29.73 6.12
CA LYS A 128 -1.65 -29.38 5.48
C LYS A 128 -1.45 -27.87 5.32
N TYR A 129 -2.50 -27.07 5.53
CA TYR A 129 -2.51 -25.61 5.37
C TYR A 129 -2.07 -25.08 3.98
N THR A 130 -2.05 -25.94 2.97
CA THR A 130 -1.52 -25.61 1.64
C THR A 130 -2.59 -25.25 0.62
N SER A 131 -3.87 -25.36 0.98
CA SER A 131 -4.98 -25.08 0.06
C SER A 131 -5.13 -23.58 -0.20
N LYS A 132 -5.68 -23.23 -1.37
CA LYS A 132 -5.94 -21.83 -1.74
C LYS A 132 -6.84 -21.11 -0.73
N GLN A 133 -7.84 -21.82 -0.19
CA GLN A 133 -8.74 -21.29 0.82
C GLN A 133 -7.97 -20.93 2.11
N ILE A 134 -7.18 -21.87 2.63
CA ILE A 134 -6.40 -21.64 3.85
C ILE A 134 -5.34 -20.54 3.64
N GLN A 135 -4.68 -20.50 2.48
CA GLN A 135 -3.78 -19.40 2.15
C GLN A 135 -4.48 -18.04 2.25
N ASN A 136 -5.70 -17.90 1.73
CA ASN A 136 -6.47 -16.66 1.83
C ASN A 136 -6.84 -16.32 3.27
N GLU A 137 -7.27 -17.32 4.06
CA GLU A 137 -7.60 -17.14 5.49
C GLU A 137 -6.37 -16.69 6.30
N LEU A 138 -5.21 -17.29 6.03
CA LEU A 138 -3.93 -16.89 6.63
C LEU A 138 -3.52 -15.48 6.22
N ILE A 139 -3.64 -15.13 4.94
CA ILE A 139 -3.36 -13.78 4.44
C ILE A 139 -4.27 -12.76 5.12
N GLY A 140 -5.59 -13.02 5.18
CA GLY A 140 -6.56 -12.15 5.83
C GLY A 140 -6.23 -11.95 7.31
N THR A 141 -5.89 -13.02 8.01
CA THR A 141 -5.54 -12.95 9.43
C THR A 141 -4.24 -12.19 9.68
N ILE A 142 -3.20 -12.42 8.86
CA ILE A 142 -1.96 -11.64 8.91
C ILE A 142 -2.26 -10.16 8.66
N GLY A 143 -3.10 -9.87 7.67
CA GLY A 143 -3.57 -8.52 7.35
C GLY A 143 -4.24 -7.84 8.55
N GLU A 144 -5.18 -8.51 9.21
CA GLU A 144 -5.89 -7.98 10.38
C GLU A 144 -4.96 -7.74 11.58
N LEU A 145 -3.96 -8.61 11.79
CA LEU A 145 -2.96 -8.41 12.83
C LEU A 145 -2.08 -7.19 12.56
N ILE A 146 -1.64 -7.00 11.32
CA ILE A 146 -0.88 -5.82 10.90
C ILE A 146 -1.74 -4.56 11.08
N LYS A 147 -2.97 -4.59 10.57
CA LYS A 147 -3.94 -3.49 10.67
C LYS A 147 -4.18 -3.10 12.12
N SER A 148 -4.49 -4.06 12.99
CA SER A 148 -4.74 -3.84 14.42
C SER A 148 -3.54 -3.20 15.13
N GLU A 149 -2.32 -3.68 14.86
CA GLU A 149 -1.11 -3.10 15.44
C GLU A 149 -0.84 -1.68 14.91
N THR A 150 -1.13 -1.40 13.64
CA THR A 150 -1.04 -0.05 13.08
C THR A 150 -2.05 0.88 13.74
N ILE A 151 -3.33 0.50 13.83
CA ILE A 151 -4.36 1.28 14.52
C ILE A 151 -3.96 1.55 15.97
N ARG A 152 -3.45 0.54 16.68
CA ARG A 152 -2.96 0.70 18.05
C ARG A 152 -1.88 1.77 18.14
N LYS A 153 -0.91 1.78 17.23
CA LYS A 153 0.16 2.80 17.18
C LYS A 153 -0.40 4.19 16.87
N VAL A 154 -1.31 4.31 15.91
CA VAL A 154 -1.97 5.57 15.54
C VAL A 154 -2.75 6.14 16.74
N ASN A 155 -3.57 5.32 17.40
CA ASN A 155 -4.36 5.74 18.55
C ASN A 155 -3.51 6.07 19.80
N THR A 156 -2.32 5.48 19.91
CA THR A 156 -1.34 5.81 20.96
C THR A 156 -0.63 7.14 20.69
N ALA A 157 -0.55 7.58 19.43
CA ALA A 157 0.01 8.88 19.09
C ALA A 157 -0.87 9.99 19.67
N ARG A 158 -0.25 11.14 19.99
CA ARG A 158 -1.01 12.29 20.51
C ARG A 158 -1.92 12.89 19.45
N VAL A 159 -1.44 12.93 18.22
CA VAL A 159 -2.14 13.43 17.04
C VAL A 159 -1.71 12.63 15.81
N TRP A 160 -2.57 12.58 14.81
CA TRP A 160 -2.29 11.98 13.51
C TRP A 160 -3.00 12.74 12.38
N CYS A 161 -2.56 12.50 11.14
CA CYS A 161 -3.18 13.04 9.94
C CYS A 161 -3.59 11.90 9.01
N LEU A 162 -4.73 12.06 8.37
CA LEU A 162 -5.24 11.22 7.31
C LEU A 162 -4.58 11.60 5.97
N ILE A 163 -4.19 10.60 5.20
CA ILE A 163 -3.80 10.74 3.79
C ILE A 163 -4.62 9.70 3.02
N ALA A 164 -5.30 10.12 1.97
CA ALA A 164 -5.97 9.18 1.08
C ALA A 164 -5.75 9.55 -0.39
N ASP A 165 -5.78 8.54 -1.23
CA ASP A 165 -5.66 8.69 -2.67
C ASP A 165 -6.55 7.66 -3.38
N GLU A 166 -7.07 8.06 -4.54
CA GLU A 166 -7.92 7.23 -5.39
C GLU A 166 -7.13 6.78 -6.61
N SER A 167 -7.28 5.52 -6.98
CA SER A 167 -6.72 5.00 -8.23
C SER A 167 -7.63 3.94 -8.82
N THR A 168 -7.82 4.02 -10.13
CA THR A 168 -8.46 2.96 -10.91
C THR A 168 -7.48 1.82 -11.15
N ASP A 169 -7.88 0.57 -10.85
CA ASP A 169 -7.05 -0.61 -11.08
C ASP A 169 -7.23 -1.23 -12.48
N ARG A 170 -6.51 -2.33 -12.77
CA ARG A 170 -6.59 -3.03 -14.06
C ARG A 170 -7.95 -3.67 -14.35
N GLN A 171 -8.77 -3.85 -13.33
CA GLN A 171 -10.15 -4.35 -13.44
C GLN A 171 -11.16 -3.21 -13.41
N THR A 172 -10.70 -1.96 -13.62
CA THR A 172 -11.53 -0.75 -13.62
C THR A 172 -12.29 -0.53 -12.31
N ARG A 173 -11.70 -0.96 -11.19
CA ARG A 173 -12.23 -0.70 -9.85
C ARG A 173 -11.62 0.57 -9.29
N GLU A 174 -12.45 1.41 -8.67
CA GLU A 174 -11.98 2.59 -7.96
C GLU A 174 -11.50 2.20 -6.57
N LEU A 175 -10.17 2.10 -6.43
CA LEU A 175 -9.53 1.75 -5.17
C LEU A 175 -9.18 3.01 -4.40
N MET A 176 -9.68 3.09 -3.17
CA MET A 176 -9.28 4.10 -2.20
C MET A 176 -8.18 3.52 -1.31
N VAL A 177 -7.03 4.17 -1.29
CA VAL A 177 -5.91 3.84 -0.40
C VAL A 177 -5.86 4.86 0.72
N VAL A 178 -5.86 4.37 1.96
CA VAL A 178 -5.83 5.23 3.15
C VAL A 178 -4.62 4.92 4.01
N ALA A 179 -3.89 5.97 4.37
CA ALA A 179 -2.75 5.93 5.27
C ALA A 179 -2.90 6.95 6.42
N CYS A 180 -2.31 6.61 7.56
CA CYS A 180 -2.20 7.51 8.70
C CYS A 180 -0.75 7.98 8.84
N ARG A 181 -0.56 9.30 8.91
CA ARG A 181 0.71 9.95 9.27
C ARG A 181 0.71 10.33 10.74
N TYR A 182 1.67 9.85 11.53
CA TYR A 182 1.68 10.07 12.98
C TYR A 182 3.09 10.06 13.56
N VAL A 183 3.23 10.67 14.74
CA VAL A 183 4.50 10.68 15.49
C VAL A 183 4.55 9.46 16.42
N TYR A 184 5.52 8.59 16.19
CA TYR A 184 5.74 7.37 16.96
C TYR A 184 6.97 7.48 17.85
N LYS A 185 6.83 7.14 19.13
CA LYS A 185 7.96 7.06 20.07
C LYS A 185 8.64 5.70 19.94
N SER A 186 9.82 5.68 19.32
CA SER A 186 10.70 4.52 19.28
C SER A 186 11.74 4.56 20.42
N GLU A 187 12.49 3.48 20.58
CA GLU A 187 13.65 3.43 21.48
C GLU A 187 14.71 4.49 21.14
N LYS A 188 14.84 4.85 19.84
CA LYS A 188 15.81 5.85 19.35
C LYS A 188 15.26 7.28 19.36
N GLY A 189 14.08 7.50 19.94
CA GLY A 189 13.39 8.79 19.95
C GLY A 189 12.14 8.82 19.06
N TYR A 190 11.68 10.03 18.75
CA TYR A 190 10.45 10.24 17.96
C TYR A 190 10.73 10.13 16.46
N VAL A 191 9.89 9.38 15.75
CA VAL A 191 9.94 9.22 14.31
C VAL A 191 8.57 9.50 13.70
N ILE A 192 8.54 10.11 12.52
CA ILE A 192 7.31 10.24 11.73
C ILE A 192 7.09 8.93 10.97
N ARG A 193 5.93 8.33 11.17
CA ARG A 193 5.48 7.16 10.43
C ARG A 193 4.33 7.55 9.52
N GLU A 194 4.25 6.83 8.41
CA GLU A 194 3.15 6.83 7.46
C GLU A 194 2.89 5.36 7.19
N ASP A 195 1.74 4.87 7.66
CA ASP A 195 1.39 3.45 7.54
C ASP A 195 0.01 3.32 6.89
N PRO A 196 -0.17 2.40 5.94
CA PRO A 196 -1.48 2.12 5.37
C PRO A 196 -2.37 1.48 6.43
N VAL A 197 -3.64 1.88 6.41
CA VAL A 197 -4.67 1.38 7.32
C VAL A 197 -5.82 0.71 6.59
N ALA A 198 -6.09 1.13 5.34
CA ALA A 198 -7.14 0.53 4.54
C ALA A 198 -6.84 0.66 3.03
N ILE A 199 -7.25 -0.37 2.29
CA ILE A 199 -7.41 -0.34 0.84
C ILE A 199 -8.75 -1.01 0.57
N PHE A 200 -9.66 -0.30 -0.09
CA PHE A 200 -10.98 -0.84 -0.40
C PHE A 200 -11.50 -0.28 -1.72
N ASP A 201 -12.42 -1.01 -2.31
CA ASP A 201 -13.19 -0.58 -3.49
C ASP A 201 -14.26 0.41 -3.02
N ALA A 202 -14.19 1.64 -3.53
CA ALA A 202 -15.05 2.73 -3.09
C ALA A 202 -16.52 2.47 -3.46
N PHE A 203 -16.79 1.99 -4.68
CA PHE A 203 -18.15 1.68 -5.13
C PHE A 203 -18.73 0.51 -4.36
N GLN A 204 -18.00 -0.60 -4.25
CA GLN A 204 -18.49 -1.77 -3.53
C GLN A 204 -18.82 -1.45 -2.07
N THR A 205 -18.01 -0.60 -1.43
CA THR A 205 -18.23 -0.17 -0.05
C THR A 205 -19.44 0.76 0.06
N LEU A 206 -19.66 1.65 -0.91
CA LEU A 206 -20.85 2.52 -0.96
C LEU A 206 -22.14 1.70 -1.12
N SER A 207 -22.18 0.76 -2.05
CA SER A 207 -23.38 -0.06 -2.29
C SER A 207 -23.78 -0.83 -1.03
N GLY A 208 -22.80 -1.40 -0.30
CA GLY A 208 -23.06 -2.07 0.98
C GLY A 208 -23.63 -1.15 2.08
N LEU A 209 -23.22 0.12 2.13
CA LEU A 209 -23.80 1.10 3.07
C LEU A 209 -25.25 1.46 2.72
N SER A 210 -25.60 1.45 1.43
CA SER A 210 -26.95 1.79 0.96
C SER A 210 -27.98 0.69 1.21
N GLU A 211 -27.56 -0.57 1.28
CA GLU A 211 -28.42 -1.71 1.61
C GLU A 211 -28.83 -1.71 3.09
N ASP A 212 -27.93 -1.32 4.00
CA ASP A 212 -28.18 -1.26 5.44
C ASP A 212 -29.12 -0.10 5.86
N GLU A 213 -29.19 0.98 5.07
CA GLU A 213 -30.05 2.14 5.32
C GLU A 213 -31.52 1.94 4.85
N GLY A 214 -31.87 0.76 4.33
CA GLY A 214 -33.27 0.39 4.03
C GLY A 214 -33.94 1.21 2.91
N THR A 215 -33.18 2.04 2.19
CA THR A 215 -33.70 2.79 1.04
C THR A 215 -33.77 1.90 -0.19
N ASN A 216 -34.86 1.13 -0.31
CA ASN A 216 -35.28 0.50 -1.55
C ASN A 216 -35.58 1.58 -2.60
N THR A 217 -34.55 2.07 -3.27
CA THR A 217 -34.68 2.91 -4.45
C THR A 217 -34.05 2.19 -5.63
N THR A 218 -34.79 1.21 -6.15
CA THR A 218 -34.61 0.64 -7.47
C THR A 218 -34.88 1.72 -8.52
N GLN A 219 -33.88 2.55 -8.82
CA GLN A 219 -33.81 3.28 -10.08
C GLN A 219 -32.39 3.23 -10.64
N ASN A 220 -32.31 2.93 -11.94
CA ASN A 220 -31.10 2.90 -12.76
C ASN A 220 -30.40 4.27 -12.80
N PHE A 221 -29.76 4.67 -11.70
CA PHE A 221 -28.85 5.79 -11.67
C PHE A 221 -27.42 5.26 -11.74
N GLU A 222 -26.61 5.93 -12.56
CA GLU A 222 -25.16 5.82 -12.51
C GLU A 222 -24.73 6.09 -11.05
N GLU A 223 -24.13 5.10 -10.40
CA GLU A 223 -23.59 5.27 -9.05
C GLU A 223 -22.55 6.40 -9.12
N ARG A 224 -22.79 7.46 -8.35
CA ARG A 224 -21.89 8.61 -8.29
C ARG A 224 -21.16 8.62 -6.96
N LEU A 225 -19.83 8.57 -7.02
CA LEU A 225 -18.95 8.93 -5.91
C LEU A 225 -18.97 10.45 -5.72
N ASP A 226 -20.00 10.96 -5.04
CA ASP A 226 -20.00 12.34 -4.59
C ASP A 226 -19.05 12.53 -3.40
N GLY A 227 -18.56 13.77 -3.22
CA GLY A 227 -17.58 14.05 -2.18
C GLY A 227 -18.09 13.82 -0.76
N LYS A 228 -19.39 14.01 -0.52
CA LYS A 228 -19.99 13.75 0.80
C LYS A 228 -20.04 12.24 1.10
N SER A 229 -20.40 11.44 0.12
CA SER A 229 -20.45 9.98 0.21
C SER A 229 -19.05 9.43 0.42
N LEU A 230 -18.04 9.96 -0.27
CA LEU A 230 -16.63 9.67 -0.01
C LEU A 230 -16.22 10.01 1.42
N GLY A 231 -16.57 11.20 1.92
CA GLY A 231 -16.31 11.60 3.29
C GLY A 231 -16.96 10.67 4.32
N ARG A 232 -18.24 10.32 4.14
CA ARG A 232 -18.96 9.38 5.01
C ARG A 232 -18.39 7.98 4.96
N LEU A 233 -18.00 7.52 3.78
CA LEU A 233 -17.37 6.23 3.59
C LEU A 233 -16.06 6.17 4.38
N LEU A 234 -15.19 7.17 4.25
CA LEU A 234 -13.94 7.26 5.01
C LEU A 234 -14.21 7.23 6.52
N LEU A 235 -15.17 8.03 7.00
CA LEU A 235 -15.57 8.05 8.42
C LEU A 235 -16.10 6.70 8.90
N SER A 236 -16.92 6.02 8.09
CA SER A 236 -17.41 4.68 8.37
C SER A 236 -16.24 3.70 8.52
N GLU A 237 -15.30 3.70 7.57
CA GLU A 237 -14.15 2.79 7.64
C GLU A 237 -13.21 3.07 8.80
N PHE A 238 -13.03 4.33 9.20
CA PHE A 238 -12.26 4.67 10.39
C PHE A 238 -12.95 4.21 11.67
N THR A 239 -14.27 4.36 11.72
CA THR A 239 -15.08 3.91 12.86
C THR A 239 -15.05 2.39 12.98
N LYS A 240 -15.29 1.66 11.88
CA LYS A 240 -15.19 0.19 11.83
C LYS A 240 -13.81 -0.31 12.21
N SER A 241 -12.77 0.40 11.79
CA SER A 241 -11.38 0.08 12.11
C SER A 241 -10.98 0.49 13.53
N GLY A 242 -11.81 1.21 14.28
CA GLY A 242 -11.50 1.65 15.65
C GLY A 242 -10.43 2.75 15.72
N LEU A 243 -10.30 3.58 14.67
CA LEU A 243 -9.42 4.76 14.69
C LEU A 243 -10.05 5.91 15.48
N ASP A 244 -9.24 6.52 16.35
CA ASP A 244 -9.67 7.65 17.16
C ASP A 244 -9.54 8.97 16.37
N MET A 245 -10.65 9.34 15.73
CA MET A 245 -10.75 10.58 14.94
C MET A 245 -10.64 11.86 15.78
N THR A 246 -10.82 11.80 17.10
CA THR A 246 -10.66 12.99 17.96
C THR A 246 -9.21 13.49 18.02
N LYS A 247 -8.25 12.61 17.71
CA LYS A 247 -6.82 12.91 17.59
C LYS A 247 -6.39 13.20 16.15
N CYS A 248 -7.30 13.11 15.19
CA CYS A 248 -7.02 13.49 13.82
C CYS A 248 -7.00 15.01 13.73
N VAL A 249 -5.91 15.58 13.19
CA VAL A 249 -5.74 17.04 13.08
C VAL A 249 -5.50 17.51 11.65
N GLY A 250 -5.41 16.58 10.70
CA GLY A 250 -5.16 16.91 9.32
C GLY A 250 -5.66 15.84 8.37
N GLN A 251 -5.99 16.25 7.15
CA GLN A 251 -6.40 15.39 6.05
C GLN A 251 -5.75 15.85 4.76
N GLY A 252 -5.15 14.93 4.01
CA GLY A 252 -4.39 15.22 2.80
C GLY A 252 -4.87 14.44 1.58
N TYR A 253 -5.31 15.15 0.55
CA TYR A 253 -5.82 14.59 -0.71
C TYR A 253 -5.41 15.45 -1.92
N ASP A 254 -5.77 15.00 -3.13
CA ASP A 254 -5.67 15.82 -4.34
C ASP A 254 -6.70 16.97 -4.36
N LYS A 255 -6.65 17.81 -5.41
CA LYS A 255 -7.56 18.95 -5.56
C LYS A 255 -8.85 18.60 -6.33
N ALA A 256 -9.17 17.33 -6.54
CA ALA A 256 -10.44 16.98 -7.15
C ALA A 256 -11.58 17.62 -6.33
N ALA A 257 -12.63 18.11 -7.01
CA ALA A 257 -13.72 18.80 -6.34
C ALA A 257 -14.46 17.86 -5.35
N SER A 258 -14.55 16.57 -5.68
CA SER A 258 -15.06 15.50 -4.81
C SER A 258 -14.24 15.35 -3.53
N MET A 259 -12.93 15.57 -3.55
CA MET A 259 -12.08 15.43 -2.37
C MET A 259 -11.95 16.74 -1.58
N SER A 260 -11.61 17.83 -2.26
CA SER A 260 -11.12 19.07 -1.64
C SER A 260 -12.18 20.13 -1.37
N SER A 261 -13.39 20.01 -1.92
CA SER A 261 -14.45 21.02 -1.73
C SER A 261 -14.87 21.13 -0.26
N PHE A 262 -14.93 22.36 0.25
CA PHE A 262 -15.39 22.64 1.62
C PHE A 262 -16.90 22.39 1.81
N VAL A 263 -17.69 22.49 0.74
CA VAL A 263 -19.16 22.41 0.82
C VAL A 263 -19.66 21.00 0.50
N ASN A 264 -19.09 20.38 -0.54
CA ASN A 264 -19.57 19.10 -1.09
C ASN A 264 -18.44 18.07 -1.27
N GLY A 265 -17.25 18.33 -0.74
CA GLY A 265 -16.11 17.43 -0.84
C GLY A 265 -15.94 16.58 0.43
N ALA A 266 -15.16 15.50 0.31
CA ALA A 266 -14.82 14.62 1.43
C ALA A 266 -14.16 15.41 2.57
N ALA A 267 -13.30 16.37 2.22
CA ALA A 267 -12.65 17.26 3.18
C ALA A 267 -13.64 18.11 3.98
N GLY A 268 -14.67 18.64 3.31
CA GLY A 268 -15.74 19.40 3.94
C GLY A 268 -16.58 18.55 4.90
N GLU A 269 -17.00 17.37 4.46
CA GLU A 269 -17.79 16.43 5.28
C GLU A 269 -17.02 16.02 6.54
N ILE A 270 -15.75 15.64 6.41
CA ILE A 270 -14.90 15.25 7.55
C ILE A 270 -14.67 16.45 8.49
N LYS A 271 -14.44 17.66 7.95
CA LYS A 271 -14.26 18.87 8.76
C LYS A 271 -15.52 19.22 9.55
N GLN A 272 -16.70 19.00 8.96
CA GLN A 272 -17.97 19.23 9.64
C GLN A 272 -18.13 18.31 10.86
N SER A 273 -17.78 17.03 10.73
CA SER A 273 -17.79 16.07 11.84
C SER A 273 -16.67 16.31 12.85
N TYR A 274 -15.47 16.70 12.38
CA TYR A 274 -14.26 16.89 13.19
C TYR A 274 -13.59 18.21 12.87
N GLN A 275 -13.93 19.23 13.65
CA GLN A 275 -13.52 20.63 13.42
C GLN A 275 -12.01 20.87 13.49
N LEU A 276 -11.22 19.97 14.07
CA LEU A 276 -9.76 20.08 14.14
C LEU A 276 -9.03 19.52 12.90
N VAL A 277 -9.73 18.86 11.98
CA VAL A 277 -9.10 18.15 10.85
C VAL A 277 -8.93 19.09 9.65
N ASP A 278 -7.79 19.79 9.60
CA ASP A 278 -7.50 20.73 8.51
C ASP A 278 -7.11 20.04 7.20
N TYR A 279 -7.59 20.57 6.07
CA TYR A 279 -7.26 20.06 4.75
C TYR A 279 -5.90 20.57 4.26
N PHE A 280 -5.08 19.64 3.77
CA PHE A 280 -3.79 19.89 3.14
C PHE A 280 -3.82 19.39 1.71
N HIS A 281 -3.53 20.28 0.77
CA HIS A 281 -3.47 19.93 -0.64
C HIS A 281 -2.21 19.10 -0.94
N CYS A 282 -2.36 17.97 -1.63
CA CYS A 282 -1.27 17.16 -2.13
C CYS A 282 -0.26 18.01 -2.91
N VAL A 283 0.98 18.08 -2.41
CA VAL A 283 2.05 18.90 -2.99
C VAL A 283 2.42 18.42 -4.40
N SER A 284 2.43 17.10 -4.62
CA SER A 284 2.70 16.52 -5.94
C SER A 284 1.65 16.97 -6.96
N HIS A 285 0.37 16.93 -6.60
CA HIS A 285 -0.71 17.40 -7.45
C HIS A 285 -0.65 18.92 -7.65
N ALA A 286 -0.39 19.70 -6.60
CA ALA A 286 -0.23 21.15 -6.67
C ALA A 286 0.89 21.58 -7.62
N THR A 287 2.01 20.85 -7.58
CA THR A 287 3.16 21.06 -8.46
C THR A 287 2.81 20.72 -9.89
N ASN A 288 2.15 19.58 -10.11
CA ASN A 288 1.68 19.18 -11.45
C ASN A 288 0.72 20.21 -12.07
N LEU A 289 -0.24 20.71 -11.28
CA LEU A 289 -1.17 21.77 -11.70
C LEU A 289 -0.46 23.10 -12.00
N SER A 290 0.63 23.39 -11.28
CA SER A 290 1.45 24.57 -11.57
C SER A 290 2.20 24.40 -12.89
N CYS A 291 2.80 23.23 -13.11
CA CYS A 291 3.47 22.86 -14.36
C CYS A 291 2.52 22.89 -15.57
N SER A 292 1.27 22.46 -15.42
CA SER A 292 0.28 22.50 -16.50
C SER A 292 -0.14 23.92 -16.87
N LYS A 293 -0.18 24.87 -15.91
CA LYS A 293 -0.49 26.28 -16.19
C LYS A 293 0.66 27.04 -16.83
N ILE A 294 1.89 26.64 -16.54
CA ILE A 294 3.11 27.25 -17.09
C ILE A 294 3.18 27.13 -18.62
N VAL A 295 2.43 26.22 -19.25
CA VAL A 295 2.34 26.10 -20.72
C VAL A 295 1.83 27.37 -21.42
N SER A 296 1.20 28.28 -20.66
CA SER A 296 0.81 29.61 -21.15
C SER A 296 2.00 30.52 -21.48
N VAL A 297 3.19 30.23 -20.94
CA VAL A 297 4.43 30.98 -21.19
C VAL A 297 5.25 30.24 -22.26
N PRO A 298 5.43 30.80 -23.47
CA PRO A 298 6.01 30.06 -24.60
C PRO A 298 7.40 29.48 -24.34
N ILE A 299 8.29 30.21 -23.66
CA ILE A 299 9.65 29.72 -23.37
C ILE A 299 9.63 28.51 -22.43
N LEU A 300 8.75 28.52 -21.43
CA LEU A 300 8.64 27.43 -20.45
C LEU A 300 7.94 26.22 -21.07
N ARG A 301 6.89 26.44 -21.88
CA ARG A 301 6.24 25.39 -22.67
C ARG A 301 7.23 24.69 -23.59
N ASN A 302 7.96 25.45 -24.41
CA ASN A 302 8.92 24.88 -25.35
C ASN A 302 10.02 24.10 -24.61
N THR A 303 10.44 24.56 -23.43
CA THR A 303 11.39 23.84 -22.58
C THR A 303 10.81 22.50 -22.11
N GLN A 304 9.57 22.49 -21.61
CA GLN A 304 8.89 21.25 -21.22
C GLN A 304 8.72 20.29 -22.41
N ASP A 305 8.35 20.81 -23.58
CA ASP A 305 8.17 20.02 -24.81
C ASP A 305 9.49 19.36 -25.23
N VAL A 306 10.60 20.10 -25.25
CA VAL A 306 11.93 19.55 -25.54
C VAL A 306 12.32 18.45 -24.55
N VAL A 307 12.03 18.63 -23.26
CA VAL A 307 12.27 17.59 -22.24
C VAL A 307 11.43 16.35 -22.52
N ARG A 308 10.12 16.50 -22.76
CA ARG A 308 9.22 15.38 -23.09
C ARG A 308 9.65 14.65 -24.36
N GLU A 309 9.99 15.39 -25.41
CA GLU A 309 10.45 14.84 -26.68
C GLU A 309 11.78 14.11 -26.52
N THR A 310 12.71 14.64 -25.73
CA THR A 310 14.00 13.97 -25.45
C THR A 310 13.77 12.65 -24.72
N ILE A 311 12.92 12.65 -23.69
CA ILE A 311 12.56 11.44 -22.96
C ILE A 311 11.91 10.42 -23.91
N SER A 312 10.91 10.85 -24.68
CA SER A 312 10.19 10.03 -25.66
C SER A 312 11.12 9.48 -26.75
N HIS A 313 12.08 10.29 -27.22
CA HIS A 313 13.07 9.88 -28.21
C HIS A 313 13.84 8.67 -27.70
N PHE A 314 14.39 8.72 -26.49
CA PHE A 314 15.13 7.59 -25.94
C PHE A 314 14.22 6.41 -25.58
N SER A 315 13.09 6.64 -24.89
CA SER A 315 12.23 5.57 -24.37
C SER A 315 11.51 4.77 -25.46
N SER A 316 11.18 5.39 -26.60
CA SER A 316 10.47 4.76 -27.71
C SER A 316 11.31 3.77 -28.55
N SER A 317 12.63 3.66 -28.32
CA SER A 317 13.49 2.77 -29.11
C SER A 317 14.51 2.02 -28.27
N ALA A 318 14.43 0.70 -28.28
CA ALA A 318 15.39 -0.18 -27.63
C ALA A 318 16.85 0.11 -28.05
N LYS A 319 17.08 0.50 -29.32
CA LYS A 319 18.42 0.87 -29.80
C LYS A 319 18.93 2.13 -29.12
N ARG A 320 18.09 3.16 -28.98
CA ARG A 320 18.44 4.44 -28.36
C ARG A 320 18.58 4.31 -26.85
N THR A 321 17.68 3.58 -26.19
CA THR A 321 17.81 3.23 -24.76
C THR A 321 19.15 2.54 -24.47
N ARG A 322 19.57 1.58 -25.32
CA ARG A 322 20.85 0.88 -25.14
C ARG A 322 22.06 1.83 -25.27
N ILE A 323 22.01 2.76 -26.23
CA ILE A 323 23.08 3.76 -26.41
C ILE A 323 23.14 4.68 -25.19
N LEU A 324 22.00 5.16 -24.72
CA LEU A 324 21.90 5.99 -23.52
C LEU A 324 22.49 5.28 -22.30
N LYS A 325 22.06 4.04 -22.04
CA LYS A 325 22.60 3.21 -20.94
C LYS A 325 24.12 3.09 -20.98
N LYS A 326 24.70 2.90 -22.17
CA LYS A 326 26.16 2.78 -22.33
C LYS A 326 26.89 4.05 -21.89
N HIS A 327 26.36 5.24 -22.20
CA HIS A 327 26.97 6.51 -21.82
C HIS A 327 26.73 6.85 -20.34
N LEU A 328 25.54 6.56 -19.81
CA LEU A 328 25.27 6.76 -18.38
C LEU A 328 26.18 5.89 -17.49
N MET A 329 26.46 4.66 -17.92
CA MET A 329 27.40 3.77 -17.24
C MET A 329 28.86 4.25 -17.32
N SER A 330 29.28 4.88 -18.42
CA SER A 330 30.64 5.44 -18.52
C SER A 330 30.86 6.65 -17.60
N ASP A 331 29.78 7.37 -17.29
CA ASP A 331 29.82 8.57 -16.44
C ASP A 331 29.56 8.26 -14.95
N ASN A 332 29.60 6.98 -14.54
CA ASN A 332 29.29 6.52 -13.18
C ASN A 332 27.89 6.96 -12.68
N CYS A 333 26.94 7.14 -13.59
CA CYS A 333 25.56 7.47 -13.22
C CYS A 333 24.82 6.20 -12.75
N ARG A 334 24.07 6.29 -11.64
CA ARG A 334 23.27 5.17 -11.12
C ARG A 334 21.99 4.92 -11.92
N ALA A 335 21.53 5.90 -12.70
CA ALA A 335 20.30 5.81 -13.47
C ALA A 335 20.56 5.12 -14.82
N GLU A 336 19.66 4.20 -15.21
CA GLU A 336 19.75 3.51 -16.52
C GLU A 336 18.79 4.09 -17.57
N THR A 337 17.86 4.94 -17.15
CA THR A 337 16.81 5.51 -18.00
C THR A 337 16.57 6.95 -17.62
N LEU A 338 16.08 7.75 -18.57
CA LEU A 338 15.53 9.06 -18.24
C LEU A 338 14.22 8.85 -17.50
N ILE A 339 14.08 9.50 -16.35
CA ILE A 339 12.84 9.51 -15.58
C ILE A 339 11.85 10.40 -16.33
N GLY A 340 10.65 9.89 -16.58
CA GLY A 340 9.58 10.64 -17.20
C GLY A 340 9.17 11.85 -16.35
N LEU A 341 8.63 12.89 -16.99
CA LEU A 341 7.81 13.84 -16.23
C LEU A 341 6.61 13.09 -15.64
N CYS A 342 6.16 13.49 -14.45
CA CYS A 342 5.04 12.86 -13.78
C CYS A 342 3.83 12.77 -14.72
N THR A 343 3.43 11.54 -15.08
CA THR A 343 2.34 11.26 -16.01
C THR A 343 0.97 11.20 -15.31
N THR A 344 0.89 11.39 -13.99
CA THR A 344 -0.39 11.30 -13.25
C THR A 344 -1.41 12.25 -13.85
N THR A 345 -2.33 11.69 -14.65
CA THR A 345 -3.81 11.79 -14.74
C THR A 345 -4.56 13.02 -14.19
N SER A 346 -3.88 14.07 -13.76
CA SER A 346 -4.48 15.31 -13.25
C SER A 346 -4.39 16.46 -14.25
N VAL A 347 -4.04 16.17 -15.50
CA VAL A 347 -4.09 17.12 -16.61
C VAL A 347 -4.89 16.48 -17.75
N GLU A 348 -6.12 16.06 -17.48
CA GLU A 348 -7.12 15.85 -18.52
C GLU A 348 -8.47 16.46 -18.06
N ALA A 349 -9.06 17.22 -18.98
CA ALA A 349 -10.23 18.11 -18.92
C ALA A 349 -10.11 19.42 -18.13
#